data_AF-A0AAN7SEE7-F1
#
_entry.id   AF-A0AAN7SEE7-F1
#
_cell.length_a   1.000
_cell.length_b   1.000
_cell.length_c   1.000
_cell.angle_alpha   90.00
_cell.angle_beta   90.00
_cell.angle_gamma   90.00
#
_symmetry.space_group_name_H-M   'P 1'
#
loop_
_entity.id
_entity.type
_entity.pdbx_description
1 polymer ?
#
loop_
_entity_poly.entity_id
_entity_poly.type
_entity_poly.pdbx_seq_one_letter_code
_entity_poly.pdbx_strand_id
1 'polypeptide(L)'
;MMVQQSLKVHVPLSSLILLLCIGLVHLATFPASIRADWNKFEEYSVTKCMCESGVEPDLVQKMIKFSEYTNDPCFKLYLKCLNIERGLMDANGNMLIDGIVLHLTGATYPIVISCVNQTVTTDPAEKVYQTGKSHTKNNDIKTPNMRENSFPAILFVCIGLANLQSFPQSIRIEWNKFDEYAVTKCMCESGVMPDLVQKMIKNSEYTNDPCFKCYLKCLISERGLMDANGNYIVDALVLHMANITSAVAQLCVNTSITVQDPCQKAYNVVFSVCIGLAYLKSFPLSIRTEWNKFSERAVTKCMCESNVDPDLVQNMIQTSTYASNPCFKCYLRCLGQERGILDRNDNFIVDAMVLHLANVTYGVARTCVNQSVLLQDGCQKTYNVVCISVAYLKTFPQSIRKEWNYFEERAVTKCMCESGVKQELVQKMIDNSIYSNDPCFKCYLKCLIKERGLLDKNENYIVDALVLHLSNMTYAIARPCVNQSALLQDSCQKVFNVGLCLMDSLSV
;
A
#
# COMPACT_ATOMS: atom_id res chain seq x y z
N MET A 1 36.60 -53.02 -27.37
CA MET A 1 36.74 -53.34 -25.94
C MET A 1 37.38 -52.16 -25.24
N MET A 2 36.63 -51.38 -24.48
CA MET A 2 37.14 -50.51 -23.42
C MET A 2 35.99 -50.16 -22.46
N VAL A 3 36.36 -50.06 -21.19
CA VAL A 3 35.57 -50.34 -19.98
C VAL A 3 34.76 -49.12 -19.52
N GLN A 4 33.53 -49.36 -19.06
CA GLN A 4 32.68 -48.41 -18.33
C GLN A 4 33.27 -48.05 -16.97
N GLN A 5 33.28 -46.76 -16.61
CA GLN A 5 33.27 -46.34 -15.21
C GLN A 5 32.28 -45.19 -14.99
N SER A 6 31.32 -45.45 -14.09
CA SER A 6 30.42 -44.48 -13.48
C SER A 6 31.13 -43.77 -12.33
N LEU A 7 31.05 -42.43 -12.28
CA LEU A 7 31.35 -41.66 -11.07
C LEU A 7 30.05 -41.09 -10.49
N LYS A 8 29.64 -41.62 -9.34
CA LYS A 8 28.73 -40.95 -8.40
C LYS A 8 29.58 -40.07 -7.49
N VAL A 9 29.29 -38.78 -7.41
CA VAL A 9 29.83 -37.90 -6.36
C VAL A 9 28.70 -37.57 -5.39
N HIS A 10 28.83 -38.08 -4.17
CA HIS A 10 28.06 -37.64 -3.01
C HIS A 10 28.75 -36.40 -2.42
N VAL A 11 27.99 -35.34 -2.17
CA VAL A 11 28.42 -34.22 -1.32
C VAL A 11 27.47 -34.17 -0.10
N PRO A 12 27.99 -34.12 1.14
CA PRO A 12 27.17 -34.25 2.35
C PRO A 12 26.46 -32.94 2.74
N LEU A 13 25.26 -33.12 3.29
CA LEU A 13 24.25 -32.11 3.67
C LEU A 13 24.64 -31.22 4.88
N SER A 14 25.87 -31.28 5.37
CA SER A 14 26.28 -30.61 6.62
C SER A 14 27.07 -29.30 6.44
N SER A 15 27.40 -28.91 5.21
CA SER A 15 28.10 -27.64 4.92
C SER A 15 27.19 -26.53 4.37
N LEU A 16 25.89 -26.79 4.21
CA LEU A 16 24.90 -25.77 3.80
C LEU A 16 24.21 -25.07 4.99
N ILE A 17 24.36 -25.59 6.22
CA ILE A 17 23.61 -25.12 7.40
C ILE A 17 24.32 -23.96 8.11
N LEU A 18 25.63 -23.75 7.89
CA LEU A 18 26.38 -22.68 8.57
C LEU A 18 26.39 -21.33 7.82
N LEU A 19 26.03 -21.32 6.53
CA LEU A 19 25.83 -20.07 5.76
C LEU A 19 24.37 -19.60 5.74
N LEU A 20 23.43 -20.43 6.19
CA LEU A 20 22.02 -20.07 6.38
C LEU A 20 21.75 -19.31 7.69
N CYS A 21 22.72 -19.23 8.62
CA CYS A 21 22.55 -18.55 9.90
C CYS A 21 23.09 -17.10 9.96
N ILE A 22 23.78 -16.61 8.92
CA ILE A 22 24.33 -15.23 8.91
C ILE A 22 23.52 -14.29 8.01
N GLY A 23 22.63 -14.81 7.15
CA GLY A 23 21.85 -13.99 6.22
C GLY A 23 20.43 -13.58 6.66
N LEU A 24 19.96 -13.98 7.85
CA LEU A 24 18.53 -13.92 8.22
C LEU A 24 18.17 -12.95 9.37
N VAL A 25 18.91 -11.84 9.56
CA VAL A 25 18.60 -10.87 10.63
C VAL A 25 18.24 -9.46 10.15
N HIS A 26 18.31 -9.13 8.86
CA HIS A 26 18.01 -7.75 8.43
C HIS A 26 16.94 -7.65 7.34
N LEU A 27 15.84 -6.97 7.73
CA LEU A 27 15.06 -5.99 6.95
C LEU A 27 13.54 -6.22 6.96
N ALA A 28 12.96 -6.22 8.16
CA ALA A 28 11.61 -5.68 8.38
C ALA A 28 11.76 -4.40 9.22
N THR A 29 12.39 -3.38 8.64
CA THR A 29 12.59 -2.11 9.32
C THR A 29 12.30 -0.93 8.42
N PHE A 30 11.82 0.20 8.98
CA PHE A 30 12.11 1.52 8.40
C PHE A 30 13.60 1.52 7.97
N PRO A 31 14.02 2.28 6.93
CA PRO A 31 15.44 2.36 6.57
C PRO A 31 16.25 2.43 7.86
N ALA A 32 17.25 1.56 8.03
CA ALA A 32 17.95 1.44 9.31
C ALA A 32 18.42 2.81 9.82
N SER A 33 18.71 3.74 8.91
CA SER A 33 18.90 5.16 9.18
C SER A 33 17.70 5.84 9.85
N ILE A 34 16.49 5.82 9.30
CA ILE A 34 15.31 6.50 9.89
C ILE A 34 14.86 5.83 11.19
N ARG A 35 14.90 4.49 11.29
CA ARG A 35 14.63 3.82 12.57
C ARG A 35 15.69 4.16 13.60
N ALA A 36 16.95 4.12 13.20
CA ALA A 36 18.04 4.52 14.07
C ALA A 36 17.89 5.99 14.44
N ASP A 37 17.49 6.88 13.53
CA ASP A 37 17.35 8.32 13.79
C ASP A 37 16.16 8.60 14.71
N TRP A 38 15.02 7.92 14.53
CA TRP A 38 13.87 8.05 15.43
C TRP A 38 14.13 7.41 16.78
N ASN A 39 14.65 6.17 16.82
CA ASN A 39 14.99 5.50 18.07
C ASN A 39 16.13 6.24 18.78
N LYS A 40 17.10 6.79 18.04
CA LYS A 40 18.17 7.64 18.59
C LYS A 40 17.63 8.97 19.04
N PHE A 41 16.63 9.55 18.38
CA PHE A 41 15.96 10.75 18.86
C PHE A 41 15.20 10.47 20.15
N GLU A 42 14.41 9.40 20.22
CA GLU A 42 13.70 9.00 21.44
C GLU A 42 14.66 8.60 22.57
N GLU A 43 15.68 7.79 22.28
CA GLU A 43 16.71 7.37 23.22
C GLU A 43 17.54 8.58 23.68
N TYR A 44 17.84 9.53 22.79
CA TYR A 44 18.51 10.78 23.12
C TYR A 44 17.67 11.64 24.04
N SER A 45 16.40 11.93 23.70
CA SER A 45 15.53 12.75 24.54
C SER A 45 15.26 12.09 25.89
N VAL A 46 15.06 10.77 25.95
CA VAL A 46 14.89 10.04 27.21
C VAL A 46 16.16 10.10 28.05
N THR A 47 17.32 9.79 27.48
CA THR A 47 18.61 9.80 28.19
C THR A 47 18.98 11.21 28.66
N LYS A 48 18.85 12.20 27.79
CA LYS A 48 19.09 13.62 28.10
C LYS A 48 18.21 14.07 29.26
N CYS A 49 16.90 13.85 29.17
CA CYS A 49 15.96 14.25 30.21
C CYS A 49 16.15 13.49 31.51
N MET A 50 16.60 12.22 31.46
CA MET A 50 16.97 11.48 32.66
C MET A 50 18.17 12.11 33.37
N CYS A 51 19.21 12.46 32.61
CA CYS A 51 20.40 13.14 33.15
C CYS A 51 20.08 14.52 33.72
N GLU A 52 19.30 15.35 33.01
CA GLU A 52 18.98 16.72 33.43
C GLU A 52 18.06 16.77 34.65
N SER A 53 17.16 15.80 34.78
CA SER A 53 16.22 15.73 35.91
C SER A 53 16.76 14.99 37.13
N GLY A 54 17.76 14.12 36.96
CA GLY A 54 18.23 13.22 38.00
C GLY A 54 17.23 12.13 38.38
N VAL A 55 16.24 11.83 37.53
CA VAL A 55 15.24 10.78 37.80
C VAL A 55 15.87 9.40 37.78
N GLU A 56 15.45 8.52 38.70
CA GLU A 56 15.88 7.13 38.70
C GLU A 56 15.33 6.37 37.47
N PRO A 57 16.17 5.58 36.75
CA PRO A 57 15.74 4.81 35.58
C PRO A 57 14.53 3.91 35.82
N ASP A 58 14.40 3.34 37.03
CA ASP A 58 13.29 2.45 37.38
C ASP A 58 11.94 3.17 37.40
N LEU A 59 11.91 4.45 37.78
CA LEU A 59 10.68 5.27 37.75
C LEU A 59 10.25 5.56 36.31
N VAL A 60 11.21 5.83 35.43
CA VAL A 60 10.96 6.02 34.00
C VAL A 60 10.46 4.73 33.36
N GLN A 61 11.05 3.59 33.68
CA GLN A 61 10.57 2.29 33.19
C GLN A 61 9.16 1.97 33.66
N LYS A 62 8.82 2.27 34.93
CA LYS A 62 7.46 2.06 35.45
C LYS A 62 6.43 2.93 34.73
N MET A 63 6.76 4.18 34.42
CA MET A 63 5.90 5.02 33.60
C MET A 63 5.73 4.46 32.19
N ILE A 64 6.81 4.09 31.51
CA ILE A 64 6.74 3.61 30.12
C ILE A 64 5.99 2.27 30.03
N LYS A 65 6.22 1.34 30.96
CA LYS A 65 5.65 -0.01 30.92
C LYS A 65 4.23 -0.08 31.51
N PHE A 66 3.97 0.66 32.59
CA PHE A 66 2.76 0.49 33.40
C PHE A 66 1.91 1.77 33.49
N SER A 67 2.33 2.86 32.84
CA SER A 67 1.71 4.19 32.99
C SER A 67 1.61 4.64 34.46
N GLU A 68 2.57 4.21 35.29
CA GLU A 68 2.62 4.57 36.70
C GLU A 68 3.29 5.94 36.91
N TYR A 69 2.52 6.90 37.44
CA TYR A 69 2.99 8.25 37.73
C TYR A 69 3.38 8.40 39.21
N THR A 70 4.67 8.40 39.51
CA THR A 70 5.17 8.62 40.88
C THR A 70 5.24 10.11 41.21
N ASN A 71 4.96 10.49 42.46
CA ASN A 71 5.01 11.89 42.91
C ASN A 71 6.45 12.31 43.28
N ASP A 72 7.43 11.90 42.50
CA ASP A 72 8.84 12.18 42.71
C ASP A 72 9.22 13.51 42.02
N PRO A 73 9.92 14.45 42.70
CA PRO A 73 10.29 15.74 42.12
C PRO A 73 11.13 15.63 40.85
N CYS A 74 12.09 14.70 40.81
CA CYS A 74 12.94 14.46 39.64
C CYS A 74 12.11 13.88 38.48
N PHE A 75 11.18 12.97 38.76
CA PHE A 75 10.26 12.44 37.76
C PHE A 75 9.36 13.52 37.12
N LYS A 76 8.90 14.52 37.89
CA LYS A 76 8.14 15.66 37.33
C LYS A 76 9.01 16.51 36.39
N LEU A 77 10.25 16.78 36.78
CA LEU A 77 11.23 17.48 35.95
C LEU A 77 11.56 16.68 34.67
N TYR A 78 11.67 15.36 34.77
CA TYR A 78 11.82 14.46 33.62
C TYR A 78 10.66 14.60 32.62
N LEU A 79 9.41 14.53 33.10
CA LEU A 79 8.22 14.69 32.26
C LEU A 79 8.19 16.07 31.58
N LYS A 80 8.58 17.13 32.30
CA LYS A 80 8.68 18.49 31.73
C LYS A 80 9.66 18.52 30.58
N CYS A 81 10.88 18.06 30.81
CA CYS A 81 11.92 17.99 29.78
C CYS A 81 11.45 17.20 28.56
N LEU A 82 10.88 16.00 28.76
CA LEU A 82 10.43 15.14 27.68
C LEU A 82 9.33 15.78 26.83
N ASN A 83 8.41 16.53 27.46
CA ASN A 83 7.34 17.23 26.74
C ASN A 83 7.86 18.44 25.96
N ILE A 84 8.88 19.13 26.44
CA ILE A 84 9.55 20.20 25.69
C ILE A 84 10.28 19.62 24.48
N GLU A 85 11.07 18.56 24.65
CA GLU A 85 11.83 17.91 23.58
C GLU A 85 10.91 17.35 22.47
N ARG A 86 9.70 16.91 22.84
CA ARG A 86 8.70 16.40 21.90
C ARG A 86 7.79 17.48 21.30
N GLY A 87 7.97 18.75 21.66
CA GLY A 87 7.09 19.84 21.19
C GLY A 87 5.65 19.73 21.70
N LEU A 88 5.44 19.10 22.86
CA LEU A 88 4.15 18.98 23.55
C LEU A 88 3.94 20.07 24.61
N MET A 89 5.04 20.75 24.98
CA MET A 89 5.08 21.87 25.89
C MET A 89 6.04 22.92 25.35
N ASP A 90 5.70 24.20 25.45
CA ASP A 90 6.61 25.30 25.09
C ASP A 90 7.65 25.58 26.20
N ALA A 91 8.64 26.43 25.91
CA ALA A 91 9.67 26.81 26.88
C ALA A 91 9.13 27.53 28.13
N ASN A 92 7.93 28.11 28.06
CA ASN A 92 7.27 28.80 29.16
C ASN A 92 6.44 27.85 30.05
N GLY A 93 6.33 26.57 29.67
CA GLY A 93 5.54 25.58 30.40
C GLY A 93 4.07 25.51 30.00
N ASN A 94 3.69 26.08 28.86
CA ASN A 94 2.35 25.94 28.31
C ASN A 94 2.25 24.63 27.53
N MET A 95 1.21 23.84 27.83
CA MET A 95 0.89 22.62 27.10
C MET A 95 0.39 22.98 25.69
N LEU A 96 0.97 22.37 24.66
CA LEU A 96 0.58 22.57 23.26
C LEU A 96 -0.47 21.52 22.89
N ILE A 97 -1.75 21.89 22.99
CA ILE A 97 -2.90 20.98 22.81
C ILE A 97 -2.82 20.19 21.50
N ASP A 98 -2.54 20.88 20.39
CA ASP A 98 -2.45 20.27 19.06
C ASP A 98 -1.32 19.22 19.00
N GLY A 99 -0.17 19.53 19.60
CA GLY A 99 0.96 18.62 19.71
C GLY A 99 0.59 17.36 20.51
N ILE A 100 -0.13 17.53 21.62
CA ILE A 100 -0.57 16.42 22.48
C ILE A 100 -1.60 15.54 21.78
N VAL A 101 -2.60 16.13 21.12
CA VAL A 101 -3.61 15.38 20.35
C VAL A 101 -2.95 14.61 19.20
N LEU A 102 -1.93 15.18 18.56
CA LEU A 102 -1.20 14.52 17.48
C LEU A 102 -0.34 13.34 17.97
N HIS A 103 0.27 13.46 19.15
CA HIS A 103 1.26 12.47 19.65
C HIS A 103 0.69 11.44 20.63
N LEU A 104 -0.45 11.71 21.29
CA LEU A 104 -1.07 10.77 22.22
C LEU A 104 -2.26 10.05 21.57
N THR A 105 -2.06 8.76 21.27
CA THR A 105 -3.11 7.88 20.78
C THR A 105 -4.30 7.85 21.75
N GLY A 106 -5.52 8.05 21.23
CA GLY A 106 -6.75 8.07 22.03
C GLY A 106 -7.06 9.41 22.71
N ALA A 107 -6.17 10.39 22.62
CA ALA A 107 -6.42 11.73 23.14
C ALA A 107 -7.30 12.52 22.16
N THR A 108 -8.49 12.94 22.60
CA THR A 108 -9.34 13.88 21.85
C THR A 108 -9.15 15.29 22.37
N TYR A 109 -9.37 16.31 21.54
CA TYR A 109 -9.32 17.72 21.95
C TYR A 109 -10.10 18.00 23.25
N PRO A 110 -11.36 17.54 23.43
CA PRO A 110 -12.09 17.77 24.67
C PRO A 110 -11.44 17.13 25.90
N ILE A 111 -10.87 15.92 25.76
CA ILE A 111 -10.19 15.22 26.85
C ILE A 111 -8.91 15.97 27.22
N VAL A 112 -8.09 16.34 26.24
CA VAL A 112 -6.82 17.04 26.47
C VAL A 112 -7.07 18.41 27.09
N ILE A 113 -8.02 19.19 26.55
CA ILE A 113 -8.41 20.50 27.12
C ILE A 113 -8.91 20.33 28.55
N SER A 114 -9.75 19.33 28.82
CA SER A 114 -10.22 19.06 30.18
C SER A 114 -9.07 18.70 31.13
N CYS A 115 -8.12 17.88 30.70
CA CYS A 115 -6.98 17.49 31.54
C CYS A 115 -6.06 18.68 31.82
N VAL A 116 -5.77 19.50 30.80
CA VAL A 116 -4.93 20.70 30.94
C VAL A 116 -5.62 21.76 31.82
N ASN A 117 -6.92 22.02 31.63
CA ASN A 117 -7.66 23.02 32.41
C ASN A 117 -7.86 22.62 33.88
N GLN A 118 -7.84 21.33 34.21
CA GLN A 118 -7.88 20.86 35.60
C GLN A 118 -6.57 21.12 36.36
N THR A 119 -5.49 21.46 35.67
CA THR A 119 -4.20 21.79 36.30
C THR A 119 -4.14 23.27 36.66
N VAL A 120 -4.25 23.59 37.96
CA VAL A 120 -4.28 24.97 38.48
C VAL A 120 -2.87 25.48 38.86
N THR A 121 -1.84 24.67 38.64
CA THR A 121 -0.47 24.99 39.03
C THR A 121 0.24 25.88 37.99
N THR A 122 1.08 26.79 38.48
CA THR A 122 1.98 27.61 37.67
C THR A 122 3.35 26.95 37.47
N ASP A 123 3.68 25.91 38.24
CA ASP A 123 4.91 25.14 38.04
C ASP A 123 4.76 24.21 36.82
N PRO A 124 5.54 24.39 35.74
CA PRO A 124 5.45 23.56 34.54
C PRO A 124 5.65 22.06 34.81
N ALA A 125 6.49 21.69 35.78
CA ALA A 125 6.76 20.29 36.11
C ALA A 125 5.56 19.64 36.80
N GLU A 126 4.93 20.34 37.75
CA GLU A 126 3.66 19.92 38.33
C GLU A 126 2.54 19.87 37.28
N LYS A 127 2.52 20.83 36.34
CA LYS A 127 1.48 20.95 35.31
C LYS A 127 1.44 19.74 34.39
N VAL A 128 2.58 19.32 33.85
CA VAL A 128 2.67 18.12 32.98
C VAL A 128 2.37 16.84 33.75
N TYR A 129 2.82 16.74 35.01
CA TYR A 129 2.55 15.59 35.87
C TYR A 129 1.04 15.42 36.12
N GLN A 130 0.36 16.49 36.54
CA GLN A 130 -1.08 16.45 36.79
C GLN A 130 -1.89 16.23 35.51
N THR A 131 -1.44 16.79 34.37
CA THR A 131 -2.06 16.56 33.07
C THR A 131 -1.99 15.08 32.67
N GLY A 132 -0.80 14.45 32.74
CA GLY A 132 -0.61 13.03 32.42
C GLY A 132 -1.37 12.10 33.38
N LYS A 133 -1.39 12.42 34.67
CA LYS A 133 -2.16 11.69 35.69
C LYS A 133 -3.67 11.80 35.46
N SER A 134 -4.17 13.00 35.14
CA SER A 134 -5.59 13.22 34.81
C SER A 134 -5.99 12.45 33.55
N HIS A 135 -5.15 12.45 32.52
CA HIS A 135 -5.39 11.67 31.31
C HIS A 135 -5.54 10.17 31.61
N THR A 136 -4.60 9.61 32.38
CA THR A 136 -4.64 8.20 32.80
C THR A 136 -5.93 7.87 33.57
N LYS A 137 -6.32 8.73 34.52
CA LYS A 137 -7.53 8.54 35.34
C LYS A 137 -8.83 8.67 34.52
N ASN A 138 -8.89 9.61 33.57
CA ASN A 138 -10.07 9.81 32.74
C ASN A 138 -10.27 8.67 31.74
N ASN A 139 -9.18 8.04 31.30
CA ASN A 139 -9.24 6.83 30.48
C ASN A 139 -9.73 5.62 31.30
N ASP A 140 -9.45 5.55 32.61
CA ASP A 140 -9.92 4.47 33.48
C ASP A 140 -11.42 4.54 33.85
N ILE A 141 -12.06 5.71 33.82
CA ILE A 141 -13.41 5.91 34.38
C ILE A 141 -14.55 5.66 33.38
N LYS A 142 -14.28 5.64 32.05
CA LYS A 142 -15.35 5.53 31.04
C LYS A 142 -15.57 4.15 30.44
N THR A 143 -14.79 3.14 30.81
CA THR A 143 -14.96 1.77 30.30
C THR A 143 -14.35 0.75 31.26
N PRO A 144 -15.15 -0.08 31.96
CA PRO A 144 -14.60 -1.12 32.83
C PRO A 144 -13.84 -2.23 32.08
N ASN A 145 -13.69 -2.16 30.76
CA ASN A 145 -13.11 -3.21 29.91
C ASN A 145 -12.26 -2.70 28.73
N MET A 146 -11.73 -1.47 28.78
CA MET A 146 -10.75 -1.00 27.78
C MET A 146 -9.45 -0.55 28.46
N ARG A 147 -8.65 -1.50 28.94
CA ARG A 147 -7.20 -1.30 29.01
C ARG A 147 -6.57 -2.15 27.92
N GLU A 148 -5.71 -1.50 27.14
CA GLU A 148 -4.87 -1.98 26.02
C GLU A 148 -5.33 -1.69 24.58
N ASN A 149 -6.59 -1.38 24.28
CA ASN A 149 -7.05 -1.37 22.87
C ASN A 149 -6.87 -0.06 22.05
N SER A 150 -5.68 0.23 21.50
CA SER A 150 -5.58 0.95 20.20
C SER A 150 -4.18 0.85 19.57
N PHE A 151 -4.13 0.22 18.38
CA PHE A 151 -3.00 -0.14 17.47
C PHE A 151 -2.58 -1.61 17.61
N PRO A 152 -2.90 -2.52 16.66
CA PRO A 152 -2.74 -2.36 15.19
C PRO A 152 -3.73 -3.18 14.33
N ALA A 153 -4.92 -3.48 14.85
CA ALA A 153 -5.68 -4.63 14.41
C ALA A 153 -6.44 -4.47 13.07
N ILE A 154 -6.73 -3.24 12.64
CA ILE A 154 -7.40 -2.95 11.35
C ILE A 154 -6.39 -2.85 10.21
N LEU A 155 -5.12 -2.65 10.57
CA LEU A 155 -3.99 -2.82 9.67
C LEU A 155 -4.07 -4.21 9.03
N PHE A 156 -4.49 -5.24 9.74
CA PHE A 156 -4.62 -6.60 9.20
C PHE A 156 -5.65 -6.76 8.09
N VAL A 157 -6.75 -6.02 8.20
CA VAL A 157 -7.81 -6.08 7.20
C VAL A 157 -7.24 -5.51 5.89
N CYS A 158 -6.69 -4.30 5.89
CA CYS A 158 -6.27 -3.65 4.65
C CYS A 158 -4.79 -3.79 4.25
N ILE A 159 -3.91 -4.25 5.14
CA ILE A 159 -2.53 -4.66 4.83
C ILE A 159 -2.45 -6.13 4.45
N GLY A 160 -3.53 -6.91 4.62
CA GLY A 160 -3.57 -8.30 4.18
C GLY A 160 -3.14 -8.50 2.72
N LEU A 161 -3.40 -7.55 1.82
CA LEU A 161 -2.97 -7.64 0.41
C LEU A 161 -1.47 -7.36 0.18
N ALA A 162 -0.70 -7.02 1.23
CA ALA A 162 0.74 -6.86 1.17
C ALA A 162 1.43 -7.68 2.27
N ASN A 163 1.58 -8.98 2.02
CA ASN A 163 2.47 -9.91 2.72
C ASN A 163 2.53 -9.78 4.25
N LEU A 164 1.61 -10.46 4.93
CA LEU A 164 1.75 -10.80 6.35
C LEU A 164 3.03 -11.56 6.69
N GLN A 165 3.68 -12.16 5.68
CA GLN A 165 4.99 -12.78 5.81
C GLN A 165 6.13 -11.79 6.08
N SER A 166 5.94 -10.49 5.78
CA SER A 166 6.97 -9.46 5.96
C SER A 166 7.08 -8.93 7.40
N PHE A 167 6.10 -9.22 8.27
CA PHE A 167 6.18 -8.87 9.68
C PHE A 167 6.93 -9.95 10.47
N PRO A 168 7.86 -9.58 11.37
CA PRO A 168 8.50 -10.52 12.28
C PRO A 168 7.47 -11.35 13.04
N GLN A 169 7.74 -12.65 13.19
CA GLN A 169 6.80 -13.58 13.84
C GLN A 169 6.44 -13.15 15.27
N SER A 170 7.35 -12.50 16.00
CA SER A 170 7.11 -11.96 17.33
C SER A 170 6.00 -10.91 17.35
N ILE A 171 6.00 -10.00 16.37
CA ILE A 171 4.99 -8.95 16.23
C ILE A 171 3.62 -9.58 15.89
N ARG A 172 3.58 -10.59 15.01
CA ARG A 172 2.34 -11.33 14.72
C ARG A 172 1.79 -12.07 15.94
N ILE A 173 2.66 -12.64 16.78
CA ILE A 173 2.26 -13.35 18.00
C ILE A 173 1.68 -12.37 19.03
N GLU A 174 2.33 -11.22 19.26
CA GLU A 174 1.79 -10.21 20.19
C GLU A 174 0.49 -9.59 19.69
N TRP A 175 0.36 -9.38 18.38
CA TRP A 175 -0.88 -8.89 17.78
C TRP A 175 -2.02 -9.89 17.85
N ASN A 176 -1.75 -11.19 17.65
CA ASN A 176 -2.76 -12.22 17.82
C ASN A 176 -3.25 -12.33 19.27
N LYS A 177 -2.38 -12.05 20.26
CA LYS A 177 -2.77 -11.99 21.67
C LYS A 177 -3.65 -10.78 21.97
N PHE A 178 -3.32 -9.63 21.37
CA PHE A 178 -4.06 -8.39 21.53
C PHE A 178 -5.50 -8.48 21.00
N ASP A 179 -5.68 -9.14 19.86
CA ASP A 179 -6.98 -9.34 19.23
C ASP A 179 -7.69 -10.62 19.72
N GLU A 180 -7.07 -11.43 20.58
CA GLU A 180 -7.54 -12.78 20.93
C GLU A 180 -8.98 -12.76 21.47
N TYR A 181 -9.29 -11.77 22.30
CA TYR A 181 -10.64 -11.59 22.85
C TYR A 181 -11.66 -11.27 21.76
N ALA A 182 -11.41 -10.26 20.92
CA ALA A 182 -12.33 -9.84 19.87
C ALA A 182 -12.50 -10.93 18.79
N VAL A 183 -11.41 -11.59 18.42
CA VAL A 183 -11.42 -12.72 17.46
C VAL A 183 -12.24 -13.88 18.01
N THR A 184 -11.98 -14.30 19.26
CA THR A 184 -12.71 -15.42 19.87
C THR A 184 -14.19 -15.10 20.02
N LYS A 185 -14.52 -13.90 20.54
CA LYS A 185 -15.91 -13.43 20.68
C LYS A 185 -16.62 -13.43 19.33
N CYS A 186 -16.03 -12.79 18.32
CA CYS A 186 -16.64 -12.69 17.00
C CYS A 186 -16.73 -14.02 16.27
N MET A 187 -15.79 -14.95 16.51
CA MET A 187 -15.90 -16.32 16.00
C MET A 187 -17.12 -17.04 16.57
N CYS A 188 -17.33 -16.93 17.89
CA CYS A 188 -18.49 -17.50 18.55
C CYS A 188 -19.81 -16.87 18.10
N GLU A 189 -19.89 -15.53 18.02
CA GLU A 189 -21.12 -14.83 17.64
C GLU A 189 -21.54 -15.07 16.18
N SER A 190 -20.57 -15.16 15.28
CA SER A 190 -20.85 -15.36 13.86
C SER A 190 -21.01 -16.82 13.45
N GLY A 191 -20.52 -17.75 14.26
CA GLY A 191 -20.43 -19.18 13.90
C GLY A 191 -19.44 -19.48 12.78
N VAL A 192 -18.54 -18.54 12.44
CA VAL A 192 -17.54 -18.75 11.39
C VAL A 192 -16.59 -19.88 11.76
N MET A 193 -16.24 -20.71 10.78
CA MET A 193 -15.30 -21.79 11.02
C MET A 193 -13.88 -21.23 11.32
N PRO A 194 -13.19 -21.76 12.35
CA PRO A 194 -11.84 -21.31 12.71
C PRO A 194 -10.82 -21.36 11.57
N ASP A 195 -10.95 -22.30 10.64
CA ASP A 195 -10.03 -22.42 9.49
C ASP A 195 -10.16 -21.24 8.53
N LEU A 196 -11.36 -20.72 8.31
CA LEU A 196 -11.60 -19.53 7.47
C LEU A 196 -10.99 -18.28 8.09
N VAL A 197 -11.13 -18.13 9.41
CA VAL A 197 -10.49 -17.03 10.15
C VAL A 197 -8.97 -17.16 10.11
N GLN A 198 -8.42 -18.37 10.26
CA GLN A 198 -6.98 -18.60 10.12
C GLN A 198 -6.48 -18.33 8.71
N LYS A 199 -7.23 -18.67 7.66
CA LYS A 199 -6.87 -18.35 6.26
C LYS A 199 -6.82 -16.84 6.04
N MET A 200 -7.78 -16.09 6.58
CA MET A 200 -7.73 -14.63 6.56
C MET A 200 -6.51 -14.09 7.34
N ILE A 201 -6.25 -14.58 8.56
CA ILE A 201 -5.14 -14.10 9.41
C ILE A 201 -3.76 -14.53 8.89
N LYS A 202 -3.64 -15.68 8.21
CA LYS A 202 -2.33 -16.16 7.74
C LYS A 202 -2.03 -15.75 6.30
N ASN A 203 -3.06 -15.80 5.45
CA ASN A 203 -2.92 -15.70 4.00
C ASN A 203 -3.70 -14.53 3.39
N SER A 204 -4.45 -13.78 4.20
CA SER A 204 -5.34 -12.71 3.71
C SER A 204 -6.39 -13.20 2.71
N GLU A 205 -6.80 -14.46 2.84
CA GLU A 205 -7.84 -15.06 2.03
C GLU A 205 -9.21 -14.67 2.60
N TYR A 206 -9.98 -13.95 1.79
CA TYR A 206 -11.35 -13.56 2.10
C TYR A 206 -12.32 -14.52 1.40
N THR A 207 -13.19 -15.16 2.17
CA THR A 207 -14.22 -16.05 1.64
C THR A 207 -15.58 -15.34 1.59
N ASN A 208 -16.43 -15.74 0.66
CA ASN A 208 -17.80 -15.23 0.55
C ASN A 208 -18.79 -15.91 1.51
N ASP A 209 -18.28 -16.75 2.43
CA ASP A 209 -19.06 -17.42 3.47
C ASP A 209 -19.90 -16.43 4.32
N PRO A 210 -21.21 -16.67 4.51
CA PRO A 210 -22.08 -15.75 5.26
C PRO A 210 -21.64 -15.52 6.71
N CYS A 211 -21.18 -16.57 7.41
CA CYS A 211 -20.69 -16.47 8.77
C CYS A 211 -19.40 -15.64 8.81
N PHE A 212 -18.50 -15.81 7.85
CA PHE A 212 -17.29 -15.00 7.72
C PHE A 212 -17.59 -13.51 7.48
N LYS A 213 -18.63 -13.17 6.70
CA LYS A 213 -19.07 -11.77 6.52
C LYS A 213 -19.55 -11.18 7.85
N CYS A 214 -20.32 -11.94 8.62
CA CYS A 214 -20.78 -11.50 9.94
C CYS A 214 -19.66 -11.46 10.98
N TYR A 215 -18.66 -12.32 10.88
CA TYR A 215 -17.42 -12.25 11.66
C TYR A 215 -16.70 -10.90 11.44
N LEU A 216 -16.54 -10.47 10.18
CA LEU A 216 -15.95 -9.17 9.88
C LEU A 216 -16.80 -8.01 10.42
N LYS A 217 -18.13 -8.09 10.30
CA LYS A 217 -19.04 -7.10 10.90
C LYS A 217 -18.83 -6.99 12.40
N CYS A 218 -18.73 -8.11 13.10
CA CYS A 218 -18.49 -8.14 14.53
C CYS A 218 -17.17 -7.46 14.89
N LEU A 219 -16.06 -7.83 14.23
CA LEU A 219 -14.75 -7.20 14.49
C LEU A 219 -14.76 -5.68 14.29
N ILE A 220 -15.44 -5.22 13.23
CA ILE A 220 -15.55 -3.79 12.91
C ILE A 220 -16.41 -3.06 13.94
N SER A 221 -17.47 -3.71 14.43
CA SER A 221 -18.35 -3.17 15.49
C SER A 221 -17.61 -3.08 16.83
N GLU A 222 -16.89 -4.12 17.24
CA GLU A 222 -16.12 -4.17 18.50
C GLU A 222 -15.03 -3.08 18.55
N ARG A 223 -14.57 -2.62 17.39
CA ARG A 223 -13.57 -1.55 17.25
C ARG A 223 -14.18 -0.17 17.08
N GLY A 224 -15.51 -0.03 17.19
CA GLY A 224 -16.19 1.25 17.06
C GLY A 224 -16.10 1.88 15.68
N LEU A 225 -15.80 1.09 14.64
CA LEU A 225 -15.75 1.60 13.25
C LEU A 225 -17.13 1.62 12.58
N MET A 226 -18.08 0.90 13.16
CA MET A 226 -19.44 0.75 12.67
C MET A 226 -20.41 0.97 13.83
N ASP A 227 -21.46 1.76 13.58
CA ASP A 227 -22.50 2.03 14.55
C ASP A 227 -23.46 0.85 14.73
N ALA A 228 -24.39 0.96 15.69
CA ALA A 228 -25.38 -0.07 15.97
C ALA A 228 -26.34 -0.36 14.78
N ASN A 229 -26.47 0.58 13.84
CA ASN A 229 -27.29 0.43 12.64
C ASN A 229 -26.52 -0.22 11.48
N GLY A 230 -25.25 -0.57 11.70
CA GLY A 230 -24.39 -1.15 10.68
C GLY A 230 -23.79 -0.12 9.73
N ASN A 231 -23.82 1.18 10.04
CA ASN A 231 -23.20 2.21 9.22
C ASN A 231 -21.78 2.51 9.69
N TYR A 232 -20.87 2.72 8.75
CA TYR A 232 -19.49 3.06 9.04
C TYR A 232 -19.34 4.48 9.56
N ILE A 233 -18.48 4.65 10.57
CA ILE A 233 -18.11 5.95 11.13
C ILE A 233 -16.83 6.40 10.43
N VAL A 234 -16.95 7.34 9.49
CA VAL A 234 -15.85 7.78 8.61
C VAL A 234 -14.64 8.27 9.41
N ASP A 235 -14.86 9.06 10.45
CA ASP A 235 -13.78 9.58 11.30
C ASP A 235 -13.05 8.46 12.04
N ALA A 236 -13.78 7.42 12.48
CA ALA A 236 -13.17 6.25 13.10
C ALA A 236 -12.32 5.46 12.08
N LEU A 237 -12.77 5.33 10.83
CA LEU A 237 -11.96 4.72 9.76
C LEU A 237 -10.66 5.50 9.52
N VAL A 238 -10.74 6.83 9.41
CA VAL A 238 -9.55 7.69 9.21
C VAL A 238 -8.60 7.59 10.40
N LEU A 239 -9.13 7.61 11.62
CA LEU A 239 -8.33 7.51 12.85
C LEU A 239 -7.63 6.17 12.98
N HIS A 240 -8.33 5.07 12.67
CA HIS A 240 -7.82 3.72 12.90
C HIS A 240 -7.04 3.13 11.72
N MET A 241 -7.10 3.72 10.52
CA MET A 241 -6.48 3.19 9.32
C MET A 241 -5.42 4.15 8.78
N ALA A 242 -4.15 3.80 9.04
CA ALA A 242 -3.02 4.60 8.58
C ALA A 242 -3.05 4.79 7.05
N ASN A 243 -2.86 6.03 6.61
CA ASN A 243 -2.89 6.47 5.20
C ASN A 243 -4.26 6.41 4.52
N ILE A 244 -5.36 6.32 5.28
CA ILE A 244 -6.70 6.56 4.74
C ILE A 244 -7.07 8.01 5.00
N THR A 245 -7.27 8.78 3.93
CA THR A 245 -7.84 10.13 4.03
C THR A 245 -9.36 10.06 4.18
N SER A 246 -9.98 11.14 4.67
CA SER A 246 -11.44 11.26 4.74
C SER A 246 -12.11 11.00 3.39
N ALA A 247 -11.51 11.46 2.29
CA ALA A 247 -12.01 11.22 0.94
C ALA A 247 -12.01 9.72 0.55
N VAL A 248 -10.93 9.00 0.88
CA VAL A 248 -10.84 7.55 0.61
C VAL A 248 -11.81 6.78 1.49
N ALA A 249 -11.90 7.12 2.78
CA ALA A 249 -12.86 6.52 3.70
C ALA A 249 -14.30 6.74 3.22
N GLN A 250 -14.66 7.97 2.84
CA GLN A 250 -15.99 8.29 2.34
C GLN A 250 -16.33 7.53 1.05
N LEU A 251 -15.36 7.41 0.13
CA LEU A 251 -15.54 6.61 -1.08
C LEU A 251 -15.88 5.16 -0.73
N CYS A 252 -15.14 4.56 0.21
CA CYS A 252 -15.37 3.19 0.64
C CYS A 252 -16.70 3.01 1.37
N VAL A 253 -17.11 3.96 2.19
CA VAL A 253 -18.44 3.92 2.84
C VAL A 253 -19.54 4.02 1.79
N ASN A 254 -19.41 4.93 0.82
CA ASN A 254 -20.40 5.19 -0.22
C ASN A 254 -20.64 3.97 -1.14
N THR A 255 -19.62 3.14 -1.40
CA THR A 255 -19.81 1.90 -2.20
C THR A 255 -20.70 0.87 -1.51
N SER A 256 -20.91 1.00 -0.21
CA SER A 256 -21.68 0.08 0.61
C SER A 256 -23.03 0.63 1.07
N ILE A 257 -23.35 1.90 0.75
CA ILE A 257 -24.53 2.61 1.30
C ILE A 257 -25.86 1.95 0.91
N THR A 258 -25.92 1.33 -0.26
CA THR A 258 -27.12 0.65 -0.78
C THR A 258 -27.28 -0.78 -0.26
N VAL A 259 -26.27 -1.31 0.44
CA VAL A 259 -26.31 -2.67 0.99
C VAL A 259 -27.06 -2.65 2.31
N GLN A 260 -28.19 -3.37 2.39
CA GLN A 260 -29.00 -3.39 3.61
C GLN A 260 -28.44 -4.34 4.67
N ASP A 261 -27.90 -5.50 4.27
CA ASP A 261 -27.32 -6.46 5.20
C ASP A 261 -26.01 -5.91 5.80
N PRO A 262 -25.94 -5.68 7.13
CA PRO A 262 -24.74 -5.16 7.78
C PRO A 262 -23.53 -6.11 7.64
N CYS A 263 -23.75 -7.43 7.53
CA CYS A 263 -22.65 -8.38 7.31
C CYS A 263 -22.04 -8.20 5.91
N GLN A 264 -22.89 -8.15 4.87
CA GLN A 264 -22.43 -7.87 3.51
C GLN A 264 -21.84 -6.46 3.36
N LYS A 265 -22.41 -5.46 4.04
CA LYS A 265 -21.89 -4.09 4.06
C LYS A 265 -20.47 -4.07 4.65
N ALA A 266 -20.27 -4.78 5.77
CA ALA A 266 -18.97 -4.90 6.41
C ALA A 266 -17.93 -5.52 5.47
N TYR A 267 -18.29 -6.65 4.84
CA TYR A 267 -17.44 -7.34 3.88
C TYR A 267 -17.06 -6.46 2.68
N ASN A 268 -18.02 -5.70 2.12
CA ASN A 268 -17.79 -4.87 0.94
C ASN A 268 -16.81 -3.72 1.21
N VAL A 269 -16.92 -3.05 2.36
CA VAL A 269 -15.99 -1.96 2.71
C VAL A 269 -14.61 -2.51 2.99
N VAL A 270 -14.50 -3.60 3.76
CA VAL A 270 -13.24 -4.30 3.95
C VAL A 270 -12.60 -4.61 2.59
N PHE A 271 -13.30 -5.31 1.71
CA PHE A 271 -12.78 -5.69 0.41
C PHE A 271 -12.40 -4.48 -0.47
N SER A 272 -13.22 -3.43 -0.48
CA SER A 272 -12.97 -2.20 -1.25
C SER A 272 -11.75 -1.42 -0.74
N VAL A 273 -11.62 -1.25 0.58
CA VAL A 273 -10.49 -0.55 1.20
C VAL A 273 -9.21 -1.34 1.03
N CYS A 274 -9.27 -2.67 1.19
CA CYS A 274 -8.14 -3.56 0.95
C CYS A 274 -7.64 -3.41 -0.48
N ILE A 275 -8.51 -3.59 -1.48
CA ILE A 275 -8.12 -3.52 -2.89
C ILE A 275 -7.61 -2.13 -3.24
N GLY A 276 -8.28 -1.07 -2.79
CA GLY A 276 -7.82 0.30 -2.99
C GLY A 276 -6.41 0.53 -2.44
N LEU A 277 -6.11 0.01 -1.24
CA LEU A 277 -4.78 0.10 -0.64
C LEU A 277 -3.75 -0.84 -1.28
N ALA A 278 -4.15 -1.99 -1.82
CA ALA A 278 -3.28 -2.91 -2.55
C ALA A 278 -2.82 -2.34 -3.89
N TYR A 279 -3.72 -1.68 -4.63
CA TYR A 279 -3.37 -0.96 -5.86
C TYR A 279 -2.42 0.20 -5.61
N LEU A 280 -2.54 0.89 -4.47
CA LEU A 280 -1.60 1.93 -4.06
C LEU A 280 -0.28 1.34 -3.50
N LYS A 281 -0.26 0.05 -3.11
CA LYS A 281 0.87 -0.59 -2.46
C LYS A 281 1.73 -1.52 -3.33
N SER A 282 1.30 -1.86 -4.54
CA SER A 282 2.04 -2.71 -5.48
C SER A 282 3.41 -2.14 -5.91
N PHE A 283 3.71 -0.89 -5.59
CA PHE A 283 5.06 -0.32 -5.72
C PHE A 283 5.90 -0.56 -4.45
N PRO A 284 7.09 -1.18 -4.54
CA PRO A 284 8.05 -1.31 -3.45
C PRO A 284 8.25 0.03 -2.72
N LEU A 285 8.39 0.00 -1.39
CA LEU A 285 8.49 1.23 -0.58
C LEU A 285 9.69 2.11 -0.99
N SER A 286 10.79 1.50 -1.47
CA SER A 286 11.92 2.21 -2.07
C SER A 286 11.51 2.95 -3.35
N ILE A 287 10.82 2.27 -4.27
CA ILE A 287 10.27 2.88 -5.49
C ILE A 287 9.25 3.96 -5.14
N ARG A 288 8.40 3.77 -4.12
CA ARG A 288 7.43 4.79 -3.70
C ARG A 288 8.11 6.00 -3.05
N THR A 289 9.14 5.79 -2.26
CA THR A 289 9.89 6.87 -1.60
C THR A 289 10.70 7.65 -2.63
N GLU A 290 11.35 6.96 -3.58
CA GLU A 290 12.02 7.61 -4.70
C GLU A 290 11.02 8.28 -5.64
N TRP A 291 9.88 7.66 -5.91
CA TRP A 291 8.80 8.23 -6.70
C TRP A 291 8.20 9.47 -6.04
N ASN A 292 8.03 9.45 -4.71
CA ASN A 292 7.54 10.60 -3.95
C ASN A 292 8.61 11.69 -3.92
N LYS A 293 9.89 11.37 -3.66
CA LYS A 293 11.00 12.35 -3.71
C LYS A 293 11.22 12.92 -5.12
N PHE A 294 11.06 12.10 -6.14
CA PHE A 294 11.15 12.51 -7.55
C PHE A 294 9.95 13.40 -7.91
N SER A 295 8.74 12.98 -7.52
CA SER A 295 7.52 13.75 -7.72
C SER A 295 7.53 15.06 -6.95
N GLU A 296 7.95 15.08 -5.69
CA GLU A 296 8.08 16.30 -4.88
C GLU A 296 9.08 17.28 -5.47
N ARG A 297 10.24 16.79 -5.95
CA ARG A 297 11.23 17.63 -6.63
C ARG A 297 10.68 18.23 -7.92
N ALA A 298 10.07 17.40 -8.78
CA ALA A 298 9.46 17.85 -10.02
C ALA A 298 8.30 18.82 -9.76
N VAL A 299 7.42 18.51 -8.81
CA VAL A 299 6.28 19.35 -8.42
C VAL A 299 6.77 20.70 -7.90
N THR A 300 7.71 20.72 -6.96
CA THR A 300 8.24 21.96 -6.38
C THR A 300 8.94 22.81 -7.44
N LYS A 301 9.80 22.18 -8.27
CA LYS A 301 10.47 22.86 -9.38
C LYS A 301 9.47 23.47 -10.35
N CYS A 302 8.50 22.69 -10.80
CA CYS A 302 7.50 23.15 -11.77
C CYS A 302 6.55 24.18 -11.17
N MET A 303 6.27 24.14 -9.87
CA MET A 303 5.52 25.19 -9.21
C MET A 303 6.26 26.53 -9.27
N CYS A 304 7.55 26.52 -8.95
CA CYS A 304 8.41 27.70 -9.04
C CYS A 304 8.54 28.22 -10.47
N GLU A 305 8.80 27.36 -11.46
CA GLU A 305 9.02 27.77 -12.86
C GLU A 305 7.75 28.34 -13.51
N SER A 306 6.59 27.79 -13.18
CA SER A 306 5.31 28.23 -13.75
C SER A 306 4.63 29.36 -12.96
N ASN A 307 5.11 29.63 -11.75
CA ASN A 307 4.46 30.50 -10.77
C ASN A 307 2.97 30.15 -10.57
N VAL A 308 2.65 28.85 -10.58
CA VAL A 308 1.29 28.36 -10.34
C VAL A 308 0.96 28.45 -8.85
N ASP A 309 -0.28 28.83 -8.57
CA ASP A 309 -0.83 28.83 -7.22
C ASP A 309 -0.78 27.41 -6.60
N PRO A 310 -0.11 27.22 -5.44
CA PRO A 310 -0.07 25.95 -4.72
C PRO A 310 -1.45 25.31 -4.50
N ASP A 311 -2.48 26.12 -4.27
CA ASP A 311 -3.84 25.60 -4.04
C ASP A 311 -4.42 24.95 -5.29
N LEU A 312 -4.10 25.45 -6.49
CA LEU A 312 -4.51 24.82 -7.75
C LEU A 312 -3.82 23.48 -7.98
N VAL A 313 -2.54 23.38 -7.60
CA VAL A 313 -1.79 22.12 -7.65
C VAL A 313 -2.34 21.12 -6.65
N GLN A 314 -2.62 21.56 -5.42
CA GLN A 314 -3.21 20.71 -4.39
C GLN A 314 -4.60 20.22 -4.79
N ASN A 315 -5.43 21.10 -5.36
CA ASN A 315 -6.75 20.75 -5.88
C ASN A 315 -6.66 19.71 -7.02
N MET A 316 -5.68 19.83 -7.93
CA MET A 316 -5.43 18.81 -8.95
C MET A 316 -5.08 17.46 -8.32
N ILE A 317 -4.17 17.44 -7.35
CA ILE A 317 -3.73 16.20 -6.68
C ILE A 317 -4.88 15.55 -5.92
N GLN A 318 -5.65 16.34 -5.17
CA GLN A 318 -6.70 15.82 -4.29
C GLN A 318 -7.99 15.47 -5.04
N THR A 319 -8.40 16.30 -6.00
CA THR A 319 -9.73 16.21 -6.62
C THR A 319 -9.70 15.90 -8.11
N SER A 320 -8.52 15.82 -8.74
CA SER A 320 -8.38 15.72 -10.20
C SER A 320 -9.12 16.84 -10.95
N THR A 321 -9.09 18.05 -10.38
CA THR A 321 -9.63 19.28 -10.98
C THR A 321 -8.51 20.04 -11.67
N TYR A 322 -8.72 20.44 -12.92
CA TYR A 322 -7.70 21.07 -13.77
C TYR A 322 -8.06 22.52 -14.05
N ALA A 323 -7.35 23.46 -13.44
CA ALA A 323 -7.59 24.89 -13.65
C ALA A 323 -7.23 25.33 -15.08
N SER A 324 -8.00 26.23 -15.67
CA SER A 324 -7.74 26.72 -17.03
C SER A 324 -6.72 27.87 -17.09
N ASN A 325 -6.14 28.30 -15.96
CA ASN A 325 -5.25 29.46 -15.93
C ASN A 325 -3.91 29.16 -16.63
N PRO A 326 -3.23 30.18 -17.20
CA PRO A 326 -1.99 29.98 -17.96
C PRO A 326 -0.87 29.34 -17.13
N CYS A 327 -0.70 29.74 -15.87
CA CYS A 327 0.33 29.19 -14.98
C CYS A 327 0.14 27.69 -14.75
N PHE A 328 -1.08 27.22 -14.50
CA PHE A 328 -1.36 25.80 -14.31
C PHE A 328 -1.15 24.99 -15.60
N LYS A 329 -1.47 25.55 -16.78
CA LYS A 329 -1.14 24.92 -18.07
C LYS A 329 0.37 24.72 -18.23
N CYS A 330 1.16 25.73 -17.88
CA CYS A 330 2.62 25.65 -17.93
C CYS A 330 3.21 24.77 -16.83
N TYR A 331 2.57 24.67 -15.67
CA TYR A 331 2.91 23.69 -14.63
C TYR A 331 2.80 22.25 -15.15
N LEU A 332 1.71 21.91 -15.85
CA LEU A 332 1.54 20.59 -16.45
C LEU A 332 2.59 20.31 -17.55
N ARG A 333 2.92 21.32 -18.35
CA ARG A 333 4.01 21.23 -19.34
C ARG A 333 5.34 20.89 -18.67
N CYS A 334 5.72 21.64 -17.63
CA CYS A 334 6.94 21.37 -16.90
C CYS A 334 6.93 19.95 -16.30
N LEU A 335 5.83 19.52 -15.67
CA LEU A 335 5.71 18.16 -15.14
C LEU A 335 5.87 17.10 -16.24
N GLY A 336 5.30 17.34 -17.42
CA GLY A 336 5.46 16.45 -18.57
C GLY A 336 6.91 16.33 -19.01
N GLN A 337 7.67 17.43 -19.01
CA GLN A 337 9.11 17.41 -19.33
C GLN A 337 9.93 16.71 -18.25
N GLU A 338 9.68 17.01 -16.97
CA GLU A 338 10.38 16.35 -15.84
C GLU A 338 10.14 14.85 -15.81
N ARG A 339 8.97 14.39 -16.27
CA ARG A 339 8.61 12.97 -16.35
C ARG A 339 8.98 12.33 -17.69
N GLY A 340 9.63 13.05 -18.61
CA GLY A 340 9.97 12.54 -19.93
C GLY A 340 8.76 12.21 -20.83
N ILE A 341 7.56 12.66 -20.45
CA ILE A 341 6.35 12.58 -21.28
C ILE A 341 6.44 13.57 -22.45
N LEU A 342 7.13 14.69 -22.25
CA LEU A 342 7.46 15.69 -23.25
C LEU A 342 8.98 15.76 -23.44
N ASP A 343 9.42 15.94 -24.68
CA ASP A 343 10.79 16.35 -24.96
C ASP A 343 11.00 17.85 -24.70
N ARG A 344 12.23 18.34 -24.89
CA ARG A 344 12.59 19.76 -24.71
C ARG A 344 11.90 20.71 -25.70
N ASN A 345 11.33 20.18 -26.77
CA ASN A 345 10.63 20.92 -27.82
C ASN A 345 9.10 20.79 -27.69
N ASP A 346 8.60 20.33 -26.54
CA ASP A 346 7.18 20.12 -26.24
C ASP A 346 6.50 19.11 -27.17
N ASN A 347 7.25 18.12 -27.68
CA ASN A 347 6.69 16.97 -28.37
C ASN A 347 6.43 15.84 -27.37
N PHE A 348 5.26 15.24 -27.49
CA PHE A 348 4.90 14.09 -26.69
C PHE A 348 5.67 12.84 -27.11
N ILE A 349 6.22 12.15 -26.13
CA ILE A 349 6.85 10.84 -26.29
C ILE A 349 5.78 9.80 -25.97
N VAL A 350 5.22 9.17 -27.01
CA VAL A 350 4.07 8.24 -26.89
C VAL A 350 4.37 7.10 -25.92
N ASP A 351 5.57 6.52 -25.97
CA ASP A 351 5.98 5.46 -25.06
C ASP A 351 5.95 5.90 -23.60
N ALA A 352 6.46 7.11 -23.32
CA ALA A 352 6.46 7.68 -21.98
C ALA A 352 5.04 8.02 -21.51
N MET A 353 4.14 8.46 -22.40
CA MET A 353 2.72 8.64 -22.06
C MET A 353 2.08 7.32 -21.61
N VAL A 354 2.27 6.24 -22.37
CA VAL A 354 1.71 4.91 -22.04
C VAL A 354 2.31 4.38 -20.73
N LEU A 355 3.59 4.65 -20.48
CA LEU A 355 4.28 4.23 -19.26
C LEU A 355 3.81 4.99 -18.01
N HIS A 356 3.64 6.32 -18.11
CA HIS A 356 3.42 7.18 -16.94
C HIS A 356 1.96 7.56 -16.70
N LEU A 357 1.07 7.42 -17.69
CA LEU A 357 -0.34 7.74 -17.55
C LEU A 357 -1.15 6.45 -17.45
N ALA A 358 -1.69 6.20 -16.26
CA ALA A 358 -2.52 5.02 -16.01
C ALA A 358 -3.67 4.94 -17.02
N ASN A 359 -3.92 3.74 -17.55
CA ASN A 359 -5.01 3.42 -18.47
C ASN A 359 -4.97 4.18 -19.83
N VAL A 360 -3.84 4.79 -20.20
CA VAL A 360 -3.63 5.34 -21.55
C VAL A 360 -3.03 4.26 -22.44
N THR A 361 -3.80 3.77 -23.42
CA THR A 361 -3.27 2.85 -24.43
C THR A 361 -2.48 3.60 -25.51
N TYR A 362 -1.65 2.88 -26.26
CA TYR A 362 -0.95 3.44 -27.43
C TYR A 362 -1.87 4.14 -28.43
N GLY A 363 -3.05 3.56 -28.69
CA GLY A 363 -4.04 4.15 -29.60
C GLY A 363 -4.59 5.48 -29.09
N VAL A 364 -4.90 5.56 -27.80
CA VAL A 364 -5.35 6.80 -27.15
C VAL A 364 -4.23 7.83 -27.15
N ALA A 365 -3.03 7.45 -26.70
CA ALA A 365 -1.86 8.34 -26.69
C ALA A 365 -1.59 8.92 -28.08
N ARG A 366 -1.48 8.09 -29.12
CA ARG A 366 -1.22 8.55 -30.50
C ARG A 366 -2.32 9.48 -31.02
N THR A 367 -3.59 9.18 -30.70
CA THR A 367 -4.72 10.04 -31.09
C THR A 367 -4.61 11.41 -30.41
N CYS A 368 -4.34 11.44 -29.11
CA CYS A 368 -4.13 12.69 -28.36
C CYS A 368 -2.94 13.48 -28.92
N VAL A 369 -1.81 12.81 -29.19
CA VAL A 369 -0.61 13.46 -29.74
C VAL A 369 -0.92 14.06 -31.11
N ASN A 370 -1.54 13.31 -32.02
CA ASN A 370 -1.88 13.78 -33.36
C ASN A 370 -2.82 14.99 -33.33
N GLN A 371 -3.82 14.99 -32.45
CA GLN A 371 -4.73 16.12 -32.26
C GLN A 371 -4.01 17.36 -31.71
N SER A 372 -2.94 17.16 -30.93
CA SER A 372 -2.15 18.23 -30.33
C SER A 372 -1.17 18.92 -31.28
N VAL A 373 -0.87 18.32 -32.45
CA VAL A 373 0.14 18.84 -33.40
C VAL A 373 -0.21 20.25 -33.91
N LEU A 374 -1.50 20.59 -33.96
CA LEU A 374 -1.96 21.89 -34.44
C LEU A 374 -1.79 23.02 -33.41
N LEU A 375 -1.40 22.71 -32.17
CA LEU A 375 -1.24 23.67 -31.09
C LEU A 375 0.22 24.07 -30.97
N GLN A 376 0.51 25.36 -31.18
CA GLN A 376 1.89 25.88 -31.07
C GLN A 376 2.33 26.17 -29.64
N ASP A 377 1.41 26.58 -28.76
CA ASP A 377 1.74 26.86 -27.36
C ASP A 377 1.91 25.56 -26.59
N GLY A 378 3.14 25.25 -26.14
CA GLY A 378 3.47 24.03 -25.42
C GLY A 378 2.65 23.83 -24.14
N CYS A 379 2.29 24.93 -23.44
CA CYS A 379 1.47 24.88 -22.24
C CYS A 379 0.03 24.45 -22.57
N GLN A 380 -0.60 25.10 -23.55
CA GLN A 380 -1.95 24.77 -24.01
C GLN A 380 -2.01 23.38 -24.67
N LYS A 381 -0.99 23.02 -25.45
CA LYS A 381 -0.83 21.70 -26.05
C LYS A 381 -0.82 20.61 -24.97
N THR A 382 -0.04 20.82 -23.91
CA THR A 382 0.04 19.88 -22.79
C THR A 382 -1.28 19.75 -22.05
N TYR A 383 -1.88 20.88 -21.69
CA TYR A 383 -3.15 20.92 -20.98
C TYR A 383 -4.26 20.20 -21.74
N ASN A 384 -4.35 20.40 -23.06
CA ASN A 384 -5.36 19.75 -23.89
C ASN A 384 -5.20 18.23 -23.91
N VAL A 385 -3.97 17.71 -24.05
CA VAL A 385 -3.74 16.25 -24.03
C VAL A 385 -4.01 15.65 -22.66
N VAL A 386 -3.65 16.31 -21.57
CA VAL A 386 -3.95 15.82 -20.21
C VAL A 386 -5.47 15.83 -19.98
N CYS A 387 -6.16 16.90 -20.36
CA CYS A 387 -7.61 16.99 -20.23
C CYS A 387 -8.33 15.96 -21.09
N ILE A 388 -7.89 15.72 -22.33
CA ILE A 388 -8.44 14.69 -23.20
C ILE A 388 -8.20 13.32 -22.58
N SER A 389 -6.98 13.01 -22.13
CA SER A 389 -6.67 11.73 -21.50
C SER A 389 -7.52 11.48 -20.25
N VAL A 390 -7.66 12.47 -19.37
CA VAL A 390 -8.51 12.37 -18.17
C VAL A 390 -9.99 12.28 -18.54
N ALA A 391 -10.46 13.02 -19.56
CA ALA A 391 -11.81 12.92 -20.06
C ALA A 391 -12.08 11.51 -20.60
N TYR A 392 -11.18 10.96 -21.42
CA TYR A 392 -11.24 9.59 -21.92
C TYR A 392 -11.32 8.57 -20.77
N LEU A 393 -10.54 8.75 -19.70
CA LEU A 393 -10.55 7.90 -18.51
C LEU A 393 -11.83 8.04 -17.68
N LYS A 394 -12.38 9.25 -17.54
CA LYS A 394 -13.67 9.50 -16.88
C LYS A 394 -14.84 9.00 -17.72
N THR A 395 -14.70 8.95 -19.05
CA THR A 395 -15.74 8.49 -19.97
C THR A 395 -15.70 7.00 -20.29
N PHE A 396 -14.73 6.21 -19.80
CA PHE A 396 -14.83 4.75 -19.87
C PHE A 396 -16.04 4.32 -19.05
N PRO A 397 -17.16 3.94 -19.70
CA PRO A 397 -18.36 3.59 -18.98
C PRO A 397 -18.02 2.37 -18.12
N GLN A 398 -18.68 2.23 -16.96
CA GLN A 398 -18.50 1.06 -16.12
C GLN A 398 -18.73 -0.24 -16.91
N SER A 399 -19.53 -0.20 -17.99
CA SER A 399 -19.72 -1.32 -18.91
C SER A 399 -18.45 -1.75 -19.63
N ILE A 400 -17.59 -0.84 -20.10
CA ILE A 400 -16.36 -1.23 -20.81
C ILE A 400 -15.30 -1.77 -19.83
N ARG A 401 -15.24 -1.24 -18.61
CA ARG A 401 -14.41 -1.84 -17.54
C ARG A 401 -14.89 -3.24 -17.16
N LYS A 402 -16.20 -3.42 -17.06
CA LYS A 402 -16.81 -4.73 -16.84
C LYS A 402 -16.54 -5.66 -18.02
N GLU A 403 -16.64 -5.19 -19.26
CA GLU A 403 -16.33 -5.96 -20.46
C GLU A 403 -14.86 -6.37 -20.53
N TRP A 404 -13.93 -5.51 -20.09
CA TRP A 404 -12.51 -5.85 -20.03
C TRP A 404 -12.22 -6.92 -18.98
N ASN A 405 -12.69 -6.75 -17.75
CA ASN A 405 -12.53 -7.76 -16.70
C ASN A 405 -13.24 -9.07 -17.10
N TYR A 406 -14.41 -8.96 -17.72
CA TYR A 406 -15.15 -10.10 -18.27
C TYR A 406 -14.40 -10.79 -19.40
N PHE A 407 -13.72 -10.04 -20.28
CA PHE A 407 -12.88 -10.59 -21.34
C PHE A 407 -11.69 -11.35 -20.76
N GLU A 408 -11.00 -10.79 -19.76
CA GLU A 408 -9.89 -11.45 -19.08
C GLU A 408 -10.33 -12.71 -18.32
N GLU A 409 -11.40 -12.63 -17.53
CA GLU A 409 -11.97 -13.78 -16.82
C GLU A 409 -12.42 -14.89 -17.78
N ARG A 410 -13.05 -14.52 -18.90
CA ARG A 410 -13.49 -15.46 -19.92
C ARG A 410 -12.30 -16.13 -20.61
N ALA A 411 -11.27 -15.37 -20.99
CA ALA A 411 -10.07 -15.93 -21.61
C ALA A 411 -9.34 -16.89 -20.66
N VAL A 412 -9.17 -16.50 -19.39
CA VAL A 412 -8.55 -17.36 -18.36
C VAL A 412 -9.35 -18.64 -18.18
N THR A 413 -10.67 -18.54 -17.96
CA THR A 413 -11.54 -19.71 -17.73
C THR A 413 -11.53 -20.64 -18.94
N LYS A 414 -11.70 -20.09 -20.16
CA LYS A 414 -11.66 -20.85 -21.41
C LYS A 414 -10.32 -21.58 -21.56
N CYS A 415 -9.22 -20.87 -21.40
CA CYS A 415 -7.89 -21.44 -21.57
C CYS A 415 -7.54 -22.46 -20.50
N MET A 416 -8.01 -22.30 -19.26
CA MET A 416 -7.87 -23.32 -18.24
C MET A 416 -8.59 -24.61 -18.61
N CYS A 417 -9.82 -24.51 -19.14
CA CYS A 417 -10.59 -25.65 -19.60
C CYS A 417 -9.94 -26.33 -20.81
N GLU A 418 -9.51 -25.58 -21.83
CA GLU A 418 -8.90 -26.14 -23.05
C GLU A 418 -7.56 -26.80 -22.79
N SER A 419 -6.74 -26.24 -21.89
CA SER A 419 -5.43 -26.78 -21.59
C SER A 419 -5.43 -27.90 -20.54
N GLY A 420 -6.47 -27.98 -19.70
CA GLY A 420 -6.47 -28.85 -18.52
C GLY A 420 -5.50 -28.42 -17.41
N VAL A 421 -4.99 -27.19 -17.45
CA VAL A 421 -4.06 -26.70 -16.42
C VAL A 421 -4.74 -26.62 -15.05
N LYS A 422 -4.01 -27.00 -14.00
CA LYS A 422 -4.50 -26.88 -12.63
C LYS A 422 -4.50 -25.40 -12.21
N GLN A 423 -5.59 -24.97 -11.56
CA GLN A 423 -5.73 -23.61 -11.03
C GLN A 423 -4.56 -23.17 -10.16
N GLU A 424 -4.00 -24.08 -9.35
CA GLU A 424 -2.84 -23.80 -8.50
C GLU A 424 -1.61 -23.31 -9.31
N LEU A 425 -1.36 -23.86 -10.49
CA LEU A 425 -0.23 -23.44 -11.33
C LEU A 425 -0.47 -22.06 -11.95
N VAL A 426 -1.72 -21.77 -12.34
CA VAL A 426 -2.12 -20.45 -12.83
C VAL A 426 -1.98 -19.41 -11.73
N GLN A 427 -2.41 -19.73 -10.51
CA GLN A 427 -2.31 -18.84 -9.36
C GLN A 427 -0.85 -18.57 -8.99
N LYS A 428 0.03 -19.59 -9.01
CA LYS A 428 1.48 -19.39 -8.78
C LYS A 428 2.14 -18.47 -9.81
N MET A 429 1.71 -18.53 -11.07
CA MET A 429 2.16 -17.60 -12.09
C MET A 429 1.71 -16.17 -11.80
N ILE A 430 0.44 -15.98 -11.45
CA ILE A 430 -0.13 -14.65 -11.17
C ILE A 430 0.52 -14.02 -9.94
N ASP A 431 0.64 -14.78 -8.86
CA ASP A 431 1.06 -14.23 -7.56
C ASP A 431 2.57 -14.07 -7.44
N ASN A 432 3.34 -14.97 -8.06
CA ASN A 432 4.78 -15.09 -7.82
C ASN A 432 5.62 -15.06 -9.11
N SER A 433 5.00 -14.88 -10.29
CA SER A 433 5.69 -14.98 -11.58
C SER A 433 6.40 -16.33 -11.77
N ILE A 434 5.85 -17.41 -11.19
CA ILE A 434 6.41 -18.75 -11.31
C ILE A 434 5.81 -19.44 -12.55
N TYR A 435 6.66 -19.67 -13.55
CA TYR A 435 6.28 -20.34 -14.79
C TYR A 435 6.53 -21.84 -14.69
N SER A 436 5.46 -22.63 -14.61
CA SER A 436 5.56 -24.08 -14.50
C SER A 436 6.02 -24.72 -15.82
N ASN A 437 6.87 -25.74 -15.73
CA ASN A 437 7.25 -26.56 -16.90
C ASN A 437 6.20 -27.62 -17.27
N ASP A 438 5.07 -27.66 -16.55
CA ASP A 438 3.94 -28.53 -16.81
C ASP A 438 3.40 -28.36 -18.26
N PRO A 439 3.18 -29.45 -19.03
CA PRO A 439 2.70 -29.35 -20.41
C PRO A 439 1.36 -28.62 -20.56
N CYS A 440 0.43 -28.83 -19.62
CA CYS A 440 -0.88 -28.16 -19.65
C CYS A 440 -0.71 -26.66 -19.40
N PHE A 441 0.19 -26.27 -18.48
CA PHE A 441 0.51 -24.86 -18.24
C PHE A 441 1.12 -24.16 -19.47
N LYS A 442 1.99 -24.84 -20.22
CA LYS A 442 2.54 -24.31 -21.48
C LYS A 442 1.43 -24.06 -22.51
N CYS A 443 0.50 -25.00 -22.65
CA CYS A 443 -0.64 -24.84 -23.56
C CYS A 443 -1.66 -23.80 -23.07
N TYR A 444 -1.83 -23.63 -21.76
CA TYR A 444 -2.62 -22.54 -21.18
C TYR A 444 -2.07 -21.17 -21.61
N LEU A 445 -0.76 -20.96 -21.50
CA LEU A 445 -0.12 -19.72 -21.94
C LEU A 445 -0.29 -19.49 -23.44
N LYS A 446 -0.10 -20.53 -24.26
CA LYS A 446 -0.39 -20.45 -25.70
C LYS A 446 -1.81 -19.97 -25.98
N CYS A 447 -2.80 -20.54 -25.28
CA CYS A 447 -4.20 -20.12 -25.45
C CYS A 447 -4.40 -18.64 -25.09
N LEU A 448 -3.86 -18.17 -23.96
CA LEU A 448 -3.98 -16.76 -23.56
C LEU A 448 -3.36 -15.81 -24.59
N ILE A 449 -2.18 -16.14 -25.10
CA ILE A 449 -1.47 -15.34 -26.10
C ILE A 449 -2.24 -15.32 -27.43
N LYS A 450 -2.89 -16.43 -27.79
CA LYS A 450 -3.77 -16.52 -28.95
C LYS A 450 -5.03 -15.65 -28.80
N GLU A 451 -5.70 -15.69 -27.65
CA GLU A 451 -6.88 -14.86 -27.37
C GLU A 451 -6.56 -13.36 -27.43
N ARG A 452 -5.30 -12.98 -27.15
CA ARG A 452 -4.79 -11.61 -27.29
C ARG A 452 -4.40 -11.24 -28.72
N GLY A 453 -4.57 -12.12 -29.69
CA GLY A 453 -4.22 -11.87 -31.09
C GLY A 453 -2.73 -11.73 -31.36
N LEU A 454 -1.89 -12.25 -30.45
CA LEU A 454 -0.43 -12.17 -30.57
C LEU A 454 0.17 -13.31 -31.40
N LEU A 455 -0.63 -14.31 -31.75
CA LEU A 455 -0.23 -15.41 -32.63
C LEU A 455 -0.92 -15.30 -34.00
N ASP A 456 -0.19 -15.65 -35.06
CA ASP A 456 -0.73 -15.82 -36.40
C ASP A 456 -1.50 -17.15 -36.54
N LYS A 457 -2.01 -17.41 -37.76
CA LYS A 457 -2.75 -18.65 -38.07
C LYS A 457 -1.90 -19.92 -37.95
N ASN A 458 -0.58 -19.79 -38.02
CA ASN A 458 0.39 -20.87 -37.90
C ASN A 458 0.95 -20.98 -36.46
N GLU A 459 0.32 -20.29 -35.50
CA GLU A 459 0.70 -20.28 -34.09
C GLU A 459 2.10 -19.70 -33.82
N ASN A 460 2.58 -18.81 -34.71
CA ASN A 460 3.80 -18.05 -34.50
C ASN A 460 3.48 -16.68 -33.92
N TYR A 461 4.37 -16.15 -33.10
CA TYR A 461 4.25 -14.77 -32.62
C TYR A 461 4.30 -13.76 -33.76
N ILE A 462 3.37 -12.81 -33.74
CA ILE A 462 3.37 -11.63 -34.58
C ILE A 462 4.27 -10.60 -33.89
N VAL A 463 5.51 -10.43 -34.38
CA VAL A 463 6.51 -9.54 -33.77
C VAL A 463 5.98 -8.11 -33.62
N ASP A 464 5.28 -7.61 -34.63
CA ASP A 464 4.68 -6.26 -34.60
C ASP A 464 3.64 -6.14 -33.48
N ALA A 465 2.84 -7.19 -33.25
CA ALA A 465 1.87 -7.22 -32.17
C ALA A 465 2.56 -7.27 -30.80
N LEU A 466 3.66 -8.02 -30.66
CA LEU A 466 4.46 -8.03 -29.42
C LEU A 466 5.02 -6.64 -29.08
N VAL A 467 5.64 -5.98 -30.06
CA VAL A 467 6.19 -4.62 -29.90
C VAL A 467 5.09 -3.60 -29.59
N LEU A 468 3.90 -3.78 -30.18
CA LEU A 468 2.76 -2.89 -29.93
C LEU A 468 2.12 -3.10 -28.55
N HIS A 469 2.05 -4.35 -28.07
CA HIS A 469 1.27 -4.70 -26.87
C HIS A 469 2.09 -4.83 -25.59
N LEU A 470 3.41 -4.97 -25.66
CA LEU A 470 4.28 -5.11 -24.49
C LEU A 470 5.15 -3.87 -24.32
N SER A 471 5.04 -3.21 -23.16
CA SER A 471 5.86 -2.04 -22.83
C SER A 471 7.36 -2.40 -22.82
N ASN A 472 8.19 -1.49 -23.32
CA ASN A 472 9.65 -1.64 -23.46
C ASN A 472 10.08 -2.79 -24.41
N MET A 473 9.15 -3.39 -25.14
CA MET A 473 9.47 -4.39 -26.15
C MET A 473 9.95 -3.70 -27.42
N THR A 474 11.18 -3.99 -27.83
CA THR A 474 11.73 -3.51 -29.10
C THR A 474 11.85 -4.67 -30.09
N TYR A 475 11.94 -4.36 -31.38
CA TYR A 475 12.25 -5.37 -32.40
C TYR A 475 13.56 -6.11 -32.13
N ALA A 476 14.53 -5.43 -31.53
CA ALA A 476 15.84 -6.00 -31.16
C ALA A 476 15.73 -7.05 -30.05
N ILE A 477 14.73 -6.93 -29.16
CA ILE A 477 14.45 -7.92 -28.12
C ILE A 477 13.51 -9.03 -28.66
N ALA A 478 12.44 -8.63 -29.35
CA ALA A 478 11.40 -9.57 -29.77
C ALA A 478 11.88 -10.57 -30.84
N ARG A 479 12.61 -10.11 -31.86
CA ARG A 479 13.01 -10.98 -32.99
C ARG A 479 13.92 -12.14 -32.56
N PRO A 480 14.99 -11.95 -31.77
CA PRO A 480 15.83 -13.05 -31.33
C PRO A 480 15.03 -14.13 -30.60
N CYS A 481 14.16 -13.75 -29.67
CA CYS A 481 13.34 -14.70 -28.92
C CYS A 481 12.37 -15.48 -29.81
N VAL A 482 11.67 -14.80 -30.71
CA VAL A 482 10.76 -15.46 -31.66
C VAL A 482 11.52 -16.41 -32.58
N ASN A 483 12.67 -15.99 -33.13
CA ASN A 483 13.49 -16.79 -34.03
C ASN A 483 14.08 -18.02 -33.35
N GLN A 484 14.55 -17.91 -32.11
CA GLN A 484 15.11 -19.02 -31.35
C GLN A 484 14.09 -20.15 -31.15
N SER A 485 12.81 -19.80 -30.99
CA SER A 485 11.72 -20.76 -30.82
C SER A 485 11.20 -21.34 -32.15
N ALA A 486 11.60 -20.78 -33.30
CA ALA A 486 11.00 -21.10 -34.59
C ALA A 486 11.14 -22.57 -35.00
N LEU A 487 12.20 -23.24 -34.53
CA LEU A 487 12.52 -24.64 -34.82
C LEU A 487 11.75 -25.65 -33.96
N LEU A 488 11.05 -25.19 -32.93
CA LEU A 488 10.28 -26.08 -32.04
C LEU A 488 8.99 -26.52 -32.71
N GLN A 489 8.77 -27.83 -32.80
CA GLN A 489 7.56 -28.41 -33.39
C GLN A 489 6.35 -28.32 -32.45
N ASP A 490 6.56 -28.46 -31.14
CA ASP A 490 5.49 -28.31 -30.15
C ASP A 490 5.14 -26.82 -30.00
N SER A 491 3.93 -26.45 -30.42
CA SER A 491 3.50 -25.05 -30.42
C SER A 491 3.27 -24.50 -29.01
N CYS A 492 2.95 -25.32 -28.01
CA CYS A 492 2.85 -24.89 -26.62
C CYS A 492 4.24 -24.58 -26.05
N GLN A 493 5.21 -25.46 -26.28
CA GLN A 493 6.60 -25.28 -25.87
C GLN A 493 7.24 -24.09 -26.59
N LYS A 494 6.94 -23.90 -27.87
CA LYS A 494 7.37 -22.75 -28.65
C LYS A 494 6.92 -21.46 -28.00
N VAL A 495 5.62 -21.33 -27.74
CA VAL A 495 5.06 -20.11 -27.16
C VAL A 495 5.62 -19.83 -25.77
N PHE A 496 5.72 -20.87 -24.94
CA PHE A 496 6.32 -20.80 -23.61
C PHE A 496 7.77 -20.29 -23.65
N ASN A 497 8.60 -20.82 -24.55
CA ASN A 497 10.02 -20.45 -24.63
C ASN A 497 10.23 -19.02 -25.11
N VAL A 498 9.40 -18.52 -26.03
CA VAL A 498 9.43 -17.08 -26.36
C VAL A 498 9.09 -16.26 -25.14
N GLY A 499 8.04 -16.62 -24.39
CA GLY A 499 7.65 -15.93 -23.16
C GLY A 499 8.81 -15.82 -22.16
N LEU A 500 9.49 -16.93 -21.87
CA LEU A 500 10.67 -16.95 -21.00
C LEU A 500 11.79 -16.05 -21.53
N CYS A 501 12.15 -16.17 -22.81
CA CYS A 501 13.20 -15.37 -23.43
C CYS A 501 12.91 -13.86 -23.37
N LEU A 502 11.65 -13.46 -23.59
CA LEU A 502 11.23 -12.05 -23.51
C LEU A 502 11.37 -11.52 -22.07
N MET A 503 10.98 -12.31 -21.07
CA MET A 503 11.12 -11.92 -19.66
C MET A 503 12.58 -11.78 -19.24
N ASP A 504 13.43 -12.73 -19.62
CA ASP A 504 14.87 -12.67 -19.35
C ASP A 504 15.49 -11.43 -20.01
N SER A 505 15.12 -11.15 -21.26
CA SER A 505 15.65 -10.00 -22.01
C SER A 505 15.17 -8.63 -21.49
N LEU A 506 14.02 -8.58 -20.83
CA LEU A 506 13.48 -7.35 -20.22
C LEU A 506 13.96 -7.13 -18.78
N SER A 507 14.60 -8.14 -18.18
CA SER A 507 15.13 -8.07 -16.82
C SER A 507 16.56 -7.51 -16.72
N VAL A 508 17.20 -7.29 -17.88
CA VAL A 508 18.54 -6.69 -18.07
C VAL A 508 18.37 -5.22 -18.42
#